data_AF-A0A7J8PIB3-F1
#
_entry.id   AF-A0A7J8PIB3-F1
#
_cell.length_a   1.000
_cell.length_b   1.000
_cell.length_c   1.000
_cell.angle_alpha   90.00
_cell.angle_beta   90.00
_cell.angle_gamma   90.00
#
_symmetry.space_group_name_H-M   'P 1'
#
loop_
_entity.id
_entity.type
_entity.pdbx_description
1 polymer ?
#
loop_
_entity_poly.entity_id
_entity_poly.type
_entity_poly.pdbx_seq_one_letter_code
_entity_poly.pdbx_strand_id
1 'polypeptide(L)'
;MKRKHRRAKLPNTVTIDSIYEKNFLSLSSVLEAVVVDAHVLPGTNIYMLTLGDYWSSNTIDLYLHRRYYDLVDPPNGILKKAREIFLTGCYLRTAKEGCGSPRLLPTEYLVILLDEDLDDDAILIGAQFCSDSFSSISHAGVKNGVSYSLYARIESITSLEILEQCGGLQRKQITLVDNDGVKLRFLLWNEQVILANLFSVGSMLALDRPYIAIAAESALETSDEFCLEYGTATQLYLVPFVQHEEQVCLSSTQNRTQGSKLHAAADPTQGPKVSQVSLPCDSQGSIDFSNYPFQLFVADLHGKMTGISLYGVVRDVFRERETAGVIFLLKLEDSTGSIWAKLHFSQSWSLGRVSVGHTAYISGLTCSKTKQDRFELSWCETDDGASFINLSCLPALVNSSCLHKLSRLSDLSSRRNSMHICRVWIDQVDHCHVTTRFSHAPCGHFVKEMPSGAVECSFCHCDCDSEVVMRAFYLKLTLADKNTKIFAWCTGQTAMELLQISPDEFYELSEDEQVMYPSSLENERFIVALVNCKRQAVHGSRDSQTPEADAVSWEITRALKCE
;
A
#
# COMPACT_ATOMS: atom_id res chain seq x y z
N MET A 1 -3.03 -36.33 -3.61
CA MET A 1 -2.42 -35.67 -2.45
C MET A 1 -3.12 -34.33 -2.26
N LYS A 2 -3.95 -34.15 -1.23
CA LYS A 2 -4.54 -32.85 -0.88
C LYS A 2 -4.14 -32.53 0.57
N ARG A 3 -2.87 -32.19 0.79
CA ARG A 3 -2.53 -31.39 1.98
C ARG A 3 -3.27 -30.07 1.81
N LYS A 4 -4.05 -29.65 2.80
CA LYS A 4 -4.73 -28.36 2.78
C LYS A 4 -3.64 -27.30 2.67
N HIS A 5 -3.57 -26.62 1.54
CA HIS A 5 -2.64 -25.50 1.35
C HIS A 5 -3.15 -24.35 2.24
N ARG A 6 -2.56 -24.20 3.43
CA ARG A 6 -2.95 -23.21 4.46
C ARG A 6 -2.15 -21.90 4.38
N ARG A 7 -1.49 -21.66 3.25
CA ARG A 7 -0.56 -20.53 3.07
C ARG A 7 -1.15 -19.51 2.09
N ALA A 8 -0.92 -18.23 2.38
CA ALA A 8 -1.14 -17.17 1.40
C ALA A 8 -0.12 -17.33 0.25
N LYS A 9 -0.57 -17.09 -0.99
CA LYS A 9 0.31 -17.10 -2.16
C LYS A 9 1.35 -15.99 -2.04
N LEU A 10 2.59 -16.29 -2.41
CA LEU A 10 3.63 -15.27 -2.49
C LEU A 10 3.30 -14.24 -3.61
N PRO A 11 3.80 -12.99 -3.47
CA PRO A 11 3.69 -12.02 -4.56
C PRO A 11 4.45 -12.52 -5.79
N ASN A 12 3.89 -12.26 -6.97
CA ASN A 12 4.43 -12.73 -8.26
C ASN A 12 4.48 -14.26 -8.45
N THR A 13 3.68 -15.04 -7.71
CA THR A 13 3.56 -16.49 -7.95
C THR A 13 2.95 -16.78 -9.32
N VAL A 14 3.65 -17.58 -10.12
CA VAL A 14 3.21 -18.03 -11.46
C VAL A 14 2.96 -19.55 -11.42
N THR A 15 1.88 -19.97 -12.05
CA THR A 15 1.53 -21.40 -12.21
C THR A 15 2.18 -21.98 -13.46
N ILE A 16 2.47 -23.28 -13.47
CA ILE A 16 3.05 -23.99 -14.62
C ILE A 16 2.18 -23.80 -15.87
N ASP A 17 0.85 -23.88 -15.75
CA ASP A 17 -0.06 -23.66 -16.90
C ASP A 17 0.14 -22.28 -17.56
N SER A 18 0.27 -21.22 -16.76
CA SER A 18 0.56 -19.88 -17.29
C SER A 18 1.91 -19.80 -18.01
N ILE A 19 2.91 -20.61 -17.64
CA ILE A 19 4.20 -20.66 -18.34
C ILE A 19 4.01 -21.29 -19.73
N TYR A 20 3.24 -22.37 -19.83
CA TYR A 20 2.92 -23.03 -21.10
C TYR A 20 2.07 -22.14 -22.01
N GLU A 21 1.07 -21.45 -21.46
CA GLU A 21 0.21 -20.54 -22.23
C GLU A 21 0.97 -19.33 -22.78
N LYS A 22 1.79 -18.69 -21.94
CA LYS A 22 2.50 -17.46 -22.31
C LYS A 22 3.85 -17.71 -22.98
N ASN A 23 4.40 -18.93 -22.88
CA ASN A 23 5.76 -19.27 -23.29
C ASN A 23 6.82 -18.28 -22.78
N PHE A 24 6.60 -17.73 -21.58
CA PHE A 24 7.43 -16.70 -20.99
C PHE A 24 7.44 -16.84 -19.47
N LEU A 25 8.60 -16.61 -18.86
CA LEU A 25 8.80 -16.57 -17.41
C LEU A 25 9.70 -15.37 -17.08
N SER A 26 9.22 -14.48 -16.20
CA SER A 26 10.04 -13.37 -15.70
C SER A 26 11.05 -13.88 -14.68
N LEU A 27 12.23 -13.26 -14.60
CA LEU A 27 13.23 -13.57 -13.57
C LEU A 27 12.75 -13.22 -12.16
N SER A 28 11.81 -12.29 -12.04
CA SER A 28 11.18 -11.91 -10.76
C SER A 28 10.00 -12.80 -10.36
N SER A 29 9.57 -13.72 -11.24
CA SER A 29 8.46 -14.64 -10.97
C SER A 29 8.85 -15.70 -9.94
N VAL A 30 7.92 -15.99 -9.03
CA VAL A 30 8.05 -17.04 -8.04
C VAL A 30 7.32 -18.28 -8.52
N LEU A 31 7.98 -19.43 -8.48
CA LEU A 31 7.37 -20.73 -8.79
C LEU A 31 7.31 -21.57 -7.51
N GLU A 32 6.08 -21.79 -7.03
CA GLU A 32 5.78 -22.68 -5.92
C GLU A 32 5.58 -24.11 -6.45
N ALA A 33 6.62 -24.95 -6.33
CA ALA A 33 6.67 -26.25 -6.97
C ALA A 33 6.83 -27.41 -5.99
N VAL A 34 6.46 -28.60 -6.44
CA VAL A 34 6.62 -29.87 -5.75
C VAL A 34 7.45 -30.80 -6.63
N VAL A 35 8.47 -31.42 -6.05
CA VAL A 35 9.30 -32.41 -6.74
C VAL A 35 8.48 -33.67 -6.96
N VAL A 36 8.12 -33.96 -8.21
CA VAL A 36 7.38 -35.18 -8.61
C VAL A 36 8.34 -36.35 -8.76
N ASP A 37 9.50 -36.09 -9.37
CA ASP A 37 10.55 -37.06 -9.60
C ASP A 37 11.91 -36.36 -9.71
N ALA A 38 12.96 -37.10 -9.36
CA ALA A 38 14.34 -36.65 -9.48
C ALA A 38 15.16 -37.77 -10.12
N HIS A 39 15.75 -37.52 -11.28
CA HIS A 39 16.51 -38.53 -11.99
C HIS A 39 17.74 -37.95 -12.70
N VAL A 40 18.73 -38.80 -12.93
CA VAL A 40 19.94 -38.46 -13.68
C VAL A 40 19.67 -38.71 -15.15
N LEU A 41 20.02 -37.74 -16.00
CA LEU A 41 19.89 -37.88 -17.44
C LEU A 41 20.83 -38.99 -17.96
N PRO A 42 20.31 -39.98 -18.71
CA PRO A 42 21.10 -41.12 -19.19
C PRO A 42 22.36 -40.69 -19.95
N GLY A 43 23.50 -41.26 -19.58
CA GLY A 43 24.80 -40.94 -20.21
C GLY A 43 25.42 -39.61 -19.77
N THR A 44 24.87 -38.96 -18.74
CA THR A 44 25.42 -37.72 -18.17
C THR A 44 25.42 -37.78 -16.64
N ASN A 45 26.07 -36.81 -15.99
CA ASN A 45 25.98 -36.60 -14.54
C ASN A 45 25.05 -35.41 -14.20
N ILE A 46 24.07 -35.12 -15.06
CA ILE A 46 23.16 -33.99 -14.87
C ILE A 46 21.88 -34.49 -14.22
N TYR A 47 21.58 -33.97 -13.03
CA TYR A 47 20.31 -34.19 -12.36
C TYR A 47 19.22 -33.31 -12.97
N MET A 48 18.05 -33.91 -13.18
CA MET A 48 16.84 -33.23 -13.63
C MET A 48 15.72 -33.48 -12.63
N LEU A 49 15.00 -32.42 -12.28
CA LEU A 49 13.82 -32.48 -11.43
C LEU A 49 12.58 -32.29 -12.29
N THR A 50 11.62 -33.21 -12.18
CA THR A 50 10.29 -33.00 -12.72
C THR A 50 9.44 -32.33 -11.65
N LEU A 51 8.98 -31.13 -11.93
CA LEU A 51 8.26 -30.27 -11.00
C LEU A 51 6.77 -30.23 -11.36
N GLY A 52 5.91 -30.33 -10.37
CA GLY A 52 4.49 -30.00 -10.47
C GLY A 52 4.17 -28.80 -9.58
N ASP A 53 2.98 -28.22 -9.72
CA ASP A 53 2.45 -27.27 -8.75
C ASP A 53 1.07 -27.75 -8.24
N TYR A 54 0.50 -27.06 -7.25
CA TYR A 54 -0.81 -27.42 -6.70
C TYR A 54 -2.00 -26.95 -7.55
N TRP A 55 -1.75 -26.08 -8.52
CA TRP A 55 -2.78 -25.30 -9.21
C TRP A 55 -2.98 -25.72 -10.66
N SER A 56 -2.03 -26.47 -11.20
CA SER A 56 -1.98 -26.96 -12.57
C SER A 56 -2.00 -28.48 -12.61
N SER A 57 -2.39 -29.01 -13.76
CA SER A 57 -2.26 -30.43 -14.08
C SER A 57 -0.96 -30.77 -14.80
N ASN A 58 -0.16 -29.76 -15.16
CA ASN A 58 1.04 -29.91 -15.95
C ASN A 58 2.30 -30.01 -15.08
N THR A 59 3.33 -30.64 -15.63
CA THR A 59 4.65 -30.72 -15.01
C THR A 59 5.68 -30.06 -15.91
N ILE A 60 6.70 -29.44 -15.31
CA ILE A 60 7.82 -28.84 -16.03
C ILE A 60 9.15 -29.43 -15.52
N ASP A 61 10.07 -29.67 -16.44
CA ASP A 61 11.40 -30.19 -16.08
C ASP A 61 12.38 -29.04 -15.79
N LEU A 62 13.14 -29.16 -14.72
CA LEU A 62 14.21 -28.26 -14.30
C LEU A 62 15.56 -28.98 -14.36
N TYR A 63 16.52 -28.41 -15.08
CA TYR A 63 17.91 -28.82 -14.97
C TYR A 63 18.46 -28.34 -13.62
N LEU A 64 18.89 -29.26 -12.75
CA LEU A 64 19.35 -28.89 -11.43
C LEU A 64 20.74 -28.25 -11.49
N HIS A 65 20.95 -27.18 -10.73
CA HIS A 65 22.27 -26.57 -10.60
C HIS A 65 23.22 -27.47 -9.79
N ARG A 66 24.50 -27.51 -10.16
CA ARG A 66 25.50 -28.43 -9.57
C ARG A 66 25.63 -28.31 -8.05
N ARG A 67 25.38 -27.12 -7.51
CA ARG A 67 25.38 -26.82 -6.07
C ARG A 67 24.39 -27.67 -5.27
N TYR A 68 23.33 -28.17 -5.90
CA TYR A 68 22.27 -28.93 -5.24
C TYR A 68 22.38 -30.45 -5.49
N TYR A 69 23.43 -30.93 -6.15
CA TYR A 69 23.55 -32.36 -6.50
C TYR A 69 23.65 -33.24 -5.24
N ASP A 70 24.35 -32.75 -4.21
CA ASP A 70 24.48 -33.46 -2.94
C ASP A 70 23.13 -33.62 -2.21
N LEU A 71 22.13 -32.80 -2.56
CA LEU A 71 20.80 -32.82 -1.94
C LEU A 71 19.83 -33.83 -2.57
N VAL A 72 20.21 -34.46 -3.70
CA VAL A 72 19.39 -35.44 -4.43
C VAL A 72 19.79 -36.89 -4.12
N ASP A 73 20.85 -37.11 -3.33
CA ASP A 73 21.45 -38.43 -3.11
C ASP A 73 20.42 -39.47 -2.57
N PRO A 74 20.24 -40.64 -3.22
CA PRO A 74 19.17 -41.60 -2.94
C PRO A 74 18.96 -42.08 -1.49
N PRO A 75 19.97 -42.19 -0.59
CA PRO A 75 19.72 -42.64 0.77
C PRO A 75 19.29 -41.52 1.74
N ASN A 76 19.75 -40.27 1.56
CA ASN A 76 19.59 -39.19 2.55
C ASN A 76 19.30 -37.80 1.95
N GLY A 77 19.06 -37.70 0.64
CA GLY A 77 18.80 -36.44 -0.05
C GLY A 77 17.48 -35.80 0.36
N ILE A 78 17.53 -34.50 0.67
CA ILE A 78 16.35 -33.72 1.10
C ILE A 78 15.38 -33.41 -0.06
N LEU A 79 15.89 -33.34 -1.29
CA LEU A 79 15.10 -33.15 -2.53
C LEU A 79 14.46 -34.48 -2.97
N LYS A 80 13.70 -35.09 -2.06
CA LYS A 80 12.94 -36.31 -2.30
C LYS A 80 11.60 -36.03 -2.99
N LYS A 81 10.98 -37.09 -3.52
CA LYS A 81 9.63 -37.02 -4.08
C LYS A 81 8.64 -36.43 -3.06
N ALA A 82 7.76 -35.57 -3.55
CA ALA A 82 6.79 -34.77 -2.79
C ALA A 82 7.39 -33.65 -1.92
N ARG A 83 8.69 -33.36 -2.01
CA ARG A 83 9.28 -32.17 -1.38
C ARG A 83 8.80 -30.90 -2.07
N GLU A 84 8.39 -29.92 -1.27
CA GLU A 84 8.01 -28.59 -1.76
C GLU A 84 9.25 -27.69 -1.87
N ILE A 85 9.33 -26.90 -2.94
CA ILE A 85 10.43 -25.98 -3.22
C ILE A 85 9.90 -24.66 -3.78
N PHE A 86 10.61 -23.58 -3.50
CA PHE A 86 10.41 -22.28 -4.11
C PHE A 86 11.56 -21.94 -5.05
N LEU A 87 11.23 -21.45 -6.24
CA LEU A 87 12.17 -21.13 -7.30
C LEU A 87 11.94 -19.71 -7.82
N THR A 88 13.03 -19.03 -8.14
CA THR A 88 13.02 -17.72 -8.81
C THR A 88 14.22 -17.62 -9.77
N GLY A 89 14.28 -16.56 -10.59
CA GLY A 89 15.38 -16.33 -11.54
C GLY A 89 15.54 -17.42 -12.60
N CYS A 90 14.49 -18.19 -12.87
CA CYS A 90 14.55 -19.29 -13.84
C CYS A 90 14.43 -18.77 -15.27
N TYR A 91 15.33 -19.23 -16.15
CA TYR A 91 15.20 -19.00 -17.58
C TYR A 91 14.40 -20.13 -18.23
N LEU A 92 13.40 -19.75 -19.04
CA LEU A 92 12.61 -20.70 -19.80
C LEU A 92 13.29 -21.01 -21.13
N ARG A 93 13.66 -22.28 -21.34
CA ARG A 93 14.05 -22.77 -22.66
C ARG A 93 12.81 -23.21 -23.42
N THR A 94 12.32 -22.33 -24.31
CA THR A 94 11.27 -22.67 -25.27
C THR A 94 11.85 -23.51 -26.40
N ALA A 95 11.17 -24.59 -26.79
CA ALA A 95 11.59 -25.39 -27.94
C ALA A 95 11.42 -24.55 -29.24
N LYS A 96 12.52 -24.22 -29.92
CA LYS A 96 12.47 -23.68 -31.28
C LYS A 96 12.38 -24.85 -32.26
N GLU A 97 11.32 -24.88 -33.07
CA GLU A 97 11.13 -25.75 -34.24
C GLU A 97 11.38 -27.26 -34.02
N GLY A 98 10.68 -27.85 -33.06
CA GLY A 98 10.68 -29.31 -32.87
C GLY A 98 9.98 -29.74 -31.59
N CYS A 99 9.38 -30.94 -31.61
CA CYS A 99 8.64 -31.59 -30.53
C CYS A 99 9.46 -31.68 -29.22
N GLY A 100 9.43 -30.62 -28.41
CA GLY A 100 10.07 -30.59 -27.10
C GLY A 100 9.21 -29.82 -26.11
N SER A 101 9.05 -30.36 -24.91
CA SER A 101 8.44 -29.63 -23.79
C SER A 101 9.32 -28.45 -23.37
N PRO A 102 8.74 -27.31 -22.95
CA PRO A 102 9.50 -26.24 -22.34
C PRO A 102 10.19 -26.75 -21.07
N ARG A 103 11.42 -26.28 -20.84
CA ARG A 103 12.23 -26.68 -19.67
C ARG A 103 12.83 -25.47 -18.99
N LEU A 104 13.00 -25.55 -17.69
CA LEU A 104 13.67 -24.53 -16.89
C LEU A 104 15.18 -24.82 -16.88
N LEU A 105 15.97 -23.78 -17.15
CA LEU A 105 17.42 -23.83 -17.03
C LEU A 105 17.84 -23.79 -15.55
N PRO A 106 19.06 -24.22 -15.22
CA PRO A 106 19.55 -24.21 -13.84
C PRO A 106 19.51 -22.81 -13.24
N THR A 107 18.98 -22.72 -12.02
CA THR A 107 18.99 -21.51 -11.20
C THR A 107 19.75 -21.79 -9.90
N GLU A 108 20.47 -20.78 -9.41
CA GLU A 108 21.06 -20.81 -8.08
C GLU A 108 20.05 -20.39 -7.00
N TYR A 109 18.87 -19.88 -7.38
CA TYR A 109 17.89 -19.29 -6.48
C TYR A 109 16.77 -20.28 -6.17
N LEU A 110 17.09 -21.25 -5.32
CA LEU A 110 16.21 -22.33 -4.89
C LEU A 110 16.13 -22.33 -3.36
N VAL A 111 14.92 -22.37 -2.82
CA VAL A 111 14.65 -22.48 -1.37
C VAL A 111 13.86 -23.75 -1.12
N ILE A 112 14.31 -24.57 -0.17
CA ILE A 112 13.66 -25.85 0.18
C ILE A 112 12.69 -25.62 1.33
N LEU A 113 11.46 -26.09 1.19
CA LEU A 113 10.46 -25.95 2.24
C LEU A 113 10.52 -27.11 3.23
N LEU A 114 10.54 -26.73 4.51
CA LEU A 114 10.50 -27.62 5.66
C LEU A 114 9.15 -27.46 6.39
N ASP A 115 8.71 -28.54 7.00
CA ASP A 115 7.45 -28.59 7.75
C ASP A 115 7.71 -29.08 9.17
N GLU A 116 7.55 -28.20 10.16
CA GLU A 116 7.75 -28.54 11.58
C GLU A 116 6.80 -29.63 12.08
N ASP A 117 5.64 -29.82 11.43
CA ASP A 117 4.69 -30.88 11.78
C ASP A 117 5.17 -32.28 11.31
N LEU A 118 6.24 -32.37 10.50
CA LEU A 118 6.82 -33.63 10.05
C LEU A 118 8.04 -34.00 10.89
N ASP A 119 8.00 -35.17 11.54
CA ASP A 119 9.08 -35.66 12.40
C ASP A 119 10.47 -35.63 11.73
N ASP A 120 10.57 -36.05 10.45
CA ASP A 120 11.83 -36.01 9.68
C ASP A 120 12.43 -34.60 9.60
N ASP A 121 11.59 -33.60 9.33
CA ASP A 121 12.01 -32.22 9.12
C ASP A 121 12.28 -31.54 10.47
N ALA A 122 11.48 -31.82 11.50
CA ALA A 122 11.71 -31.34 12.86
C ALA A 122 13.05 -31.86 13.43
N ILE A 123 13.39 -33.13 13.18
CA ILE A 123 14.68 -33.71 13.55
C ILE A 123 15.81 -33.01 12.81
N LEU A 124 15.65 -32.73 11.50
CA LEU A 124 16.66 -32.01 10.73
C LEU A 124 16.88 -30.59 11.26
N ILE A 125 15.80 -29.86 11.56
CA ILE A 125 15.86 -28.51 12.13
C ILE A 125 16.63 -28.54 13.44
N GLY A 126 16.23 -29.43 14.36
CA GLY A 126 16.85 -29.56 15.68
C GLY A 126 18.32 -30.00 15.63
N ALA A 127 18.67 -30.96 14.76
CA ALA A 127 20.02 -31.52 14.70
C ALA A 127 21.00 -30.61 13.96
N GLN A 128 20.59 -30.03 12.82
CA GLN A 128 21.50 -29.29 11.95
C GLN A 128 21.50 -27.78 12.24
N PHE A 129 20.33 -27.18 12.50
CA PHE A 129 20.21 -25.72 12.52
C PHE A 129 20.04 -25.10 13.92
N CYS A 130 19.77 -25.92 14.94
CA CYS A 130 19.72 -25.46 16.34
C CYS A 130 21.04 -25.67 17.10
N SER A 131 22.10 -26.13 16.44
CA SER A 131 23.41 -26.32 17.06
C SER A 131 24.19 -25.01 17.23
N ASP A 132 24.04 -24.07 16.28
CA ASP A 132 24.72 -22.78 16.29
C ASP A 132 23.71 -21.63 16.54
N SER A 133 24.08 -20.66 17.37
CA SER A 133 23.32 -19.41 17.59
C SER A 133 24.07 -18.21 17.01
N PHE A 134 23.42 -17.05 16.88
CA PHE A 134 24.11 -15.84 16.41
C PHE A 134 25.21 -15.40 17.38
N SER A 135 25.03 -15.66 18.66
CA SER A 135 26.04 -15.36 19.69
C SER A 135 27.25 -16.31 19.66
N SER A 136 27.16 -17.44 18.96
CA SER A 136 28.27 -18.38 18.75
C SER A 136 29.27 -17.91 17.68
N ILE A 137 28.91 -16.90 16.87
CA ILE A 137 29.76 -16.38 15.81
C ILE A 137 30.90 -15.57 16.43
N SER A 138 32.13 -16.00 16.19
CA SER A 138 33.34 -15.33 16.69
C SER A 138 34.30 -14.97 15.56
N HIS A 139 35.04 -13.86 15.72
CA HIS A 139 36.04 -13.44 14.73
C HIS A 139 37.10 -14.51 14.46
N ALA A 140 37.47 -15.30 15.48
CA ALA A 140 38.42 -16.41 15.33
C ALA A 140 37.82 -17.55 14.49
N GLY A 141 36.55 -17.88 14.70
CA GLY A 141 35.84 -18.89 13.91
C GLY A 141 35.69 -18.49 12.44
N VAL A 142 35.34 -17.23 12.17
CA VAL A 142 35.22 -16.70 10.80
C VAL A 142 36.57 -16.75 10.07
N LYS A 143 37.66 -16.32 10.71
CA LYS A 143 39.03 -16.39 10.13
C LYS A 143 39.50 -17.83 9.87
N ASN A 144 39.03 -18.78 10.67
CA ASN A 144 39.34 -20.20 10.52
C ASN A 144 38.42 -20.92 9.51
N GLY A 145 37.47 -20.22 8.88
CA GLY A 145 36.57 -20.79 7.88
C GLY A 145 35.53 -21.77 8.47
N VAL A 146 35.14 -21.58 9.74
CA VAL A 146 34.10 -22.40 10.37
C VAL A 146 32.78 -22.23 9.61
N SER A 147 32.17 -23.36 9.28
CA SER A 147 30.83 -23.42 8.70
C SER A 147 29.80 -23.36 9.82
N TYR A 148 28.83 -22.45 9.71
CA TYR A 148 27.72 -22.32 10.66
C TYR A 148 26.42 -22.73 10.00
N SER A 149 25.51 -23.31 10.78
CA SER A 149 24.16 -23.64 10.35
C SER A 149 23.17 -22.96 11.30
N LEU A 150 22.50 -21.91 10.83
CA LEU A 150 21.73 -20.99 11.66
C LEU A 150 20.23 -21.13 11.40
N TYR A 151 19.42 -20.91 12.44
CA TYR A 151 17.96 -20.89 12.36
C TYR A 151 17.40 -19.61 12.98
N ALA A 152 16.65 -18.83 12.20
CA ALA A 152 16.16 -17.53 12.66
C ALA A 152 14.84 -17.12 12.01
N ARG A 153 14.06 -16.30 12.72
CA ARG A 153 12.81 -15.72 12.23
C ARG A 153 13.07 -14.47 11.41
N ILE A 154 12.37 -14.32 10.29
CA ILE A 154 12.39 -13.09 9.49
C ILE A 154 11.52 -12.04 10.17
N GLU A 155 12.11 -10.97 10.68
CA GLU A 155 11.40 -9.87 11.34
C GLU A 155 10.98 -8.77 10.37
N SER A 156 11.89 -8.39 9.47
CA SER A 156 11.61 -7.36 8.47
C SER A 156 12.41 -7.60 7.20
N ILE A 157 11.85 -7.17 6.07
CA ILE A 157 12.49 -7.17 4.76
C ILE A 157 12.48 -5.72 4.30
N THR A 158 13.65 -5.08 4.27
CA THR A 158 13.77 -3.68 3.83
C THR A 158 13.52 -3.57 2.33
N SER A 159 13.02 -2.41 1.90
CA SER A 159 12.89 -2.06 0.48
C SER A 159 14.24 -2.06 -0.24
N LEU A 160 14.20 -2.15 -1.57
CA LEU A 160 15.41 -2.18 -2.41
C LEU A 160 16.19 -0.87 -2.27
N GLU A 161 17.43 -0.96 -1.80
CA GLU A 161 18.37 0.16 -1.73
C GLU A 161 19.28 0.14 -2.95
N ILE A 162 19.39 1.27 -3.64
CA ILE A 162 20.33 1.45 -4.76
C ILE A 162 21.48 2.30 -4.25
N LEU A 163 22.66 1.70 -4.11
CA LEU A 163 23.84 2.39 -3.63
C LEU A 163 24.55 3.08 -4.81
N GLU A 164 24.12 4.31 -5.11
CA GLU A 164 24.66 5.12 -6.23
C GLU A 164 26.18 5.34 -6.10
N GLN A 165 26.71 5.41 -4.87
CA GLN A 165 28.13 5.62 -4.57
C GLN A 165 29.04 4.44 -4.97
N CYS A 166 28.50 3.24 -5.17
CA CYS A 166 29.24 2.06 -5.62
C CYS A 166 28.75 1.52 -6.97
N GLY A 167 28.51 2.42 -7.94
CA GLY A 167 28.22 2.01 -9.33
C GLY A 167 26.82 1.42 -9.54
N GLY A 168 25.85 1.78 -8.69
CA GLY A 168 24.46 1.32 -8.83
C GLY A 168 24.21 -0.09 -8.31
N LEU A 169 25.02 -0.56 -7.35
CA LEU A 169 24.80 -1.84 -6.66
C LEU A 169 23.42 -1.85 -5.98
N GLN A 170 22.67 -2.91 -6.24
CA GLN A 170 21.39 -3.14 -5.59
C GLN A 170 21.60 -3.95 -4.32
N ARG A 171 21.02 -3.50 -3.21
CA ARG A 171 21.09 -4.17 -1.91
C ARG A 171 19.69 -4.35 -1.36
N LYS A 172 19.43 -5.53 -0.80
CA LYS A 172 18.22 -5.77 0.00
C LYS A 172 18.61 -6.39 1.33
N GLN A 173 18.19 -5.75 2.41
CA GLN A 173 18.50 -6.17 3.78
C GLN A 173 17.30 -6.92 4.37
N ILE A 174 17.58 -8.06 5.00
CA ILE A 174 16.62 -8.86 5.74
C ILE A 174 17.09 -8.94 7.19
N THR A 175 16.24 -8.55 8.12
CA THR A 175 16.55 -8.62 9.56
C THR A 175 16.09 -9.96 10.10
N LEU A 176 17.03 -10.75 10.63
CA LEU A 176 16.78 -12.06 11.21
C LEU A 176 16.91 -12.00 12.73
N VAL A 177 16.04 -12.72 13.44
CA VAL A 177 16.04 -12.84 14.90
C VAL A 177 16.21 -14.31 15.25
N ASP A 178 17.27 -14.67 15.97
CA ASP A 178 17.47 -16.05 16.42
C ASP A 178 16.58 -16.41 17.62
N ASN A 179 16.69 -17.66 18.08
CA ASN A 179 15.96 -18.17 19.24
C ASN A 179 16.35 -17.48 20.56
N ASP A 180 17.56 -16.92 20.63
CA ASP A 180 18.06 -16.17 21.79
C ASP A 180 17.62 -14.69 21.78
N GLY A 181 16.91 -14.26 20.73
CA GLY A 181 16.44 -12.90 20.54
C GLY A 181 17.50 -11.93 20.00
N VAL A 182 18.64 -12.44 19.56
CA VAL A 182 19.72 -11.66 18.94
C VAL A 182 19.35 -11.38 17.49
N LYS A 183 19.63 -10.16 17.03
CA LYS A 183 19.33 -9.72 15.67
C LYS A 183 20.59 -9.71 14.81
N LEU A 184 20.50 -10.24 13.60
CA LEU A 184 21.54 -10.13 12.58
C LEU A 184 20.95 -9.70 11.24
N ARG A 185 21.78 -9.02 10.44
CA ARG A 185 21.42 -8.60 9.08
C ARG A 185 21.84 -9.67 8.09
N PHE A 186 20.90 -10.09 7.24
CA PHE A 186 21.15 -10.92 6.06
C PHE A 186 21.03 -10.05 4.79
N LEU A 187 22.13 -9.94 4.05
CA LEU A 187 22.27 -9.06 2.90
C LEU A 187 22.22 -9.85 1.59
N LEU A 188 21.40 -9.38 0.67
CA LEU A 188 21.31 -9.86 -0.70
C LEU A 188 21.79 -8.78 -1.66
N TRP A 189 22.69 -9.14 -2.57
CA TRP A 189 23.35 -8.22 -3.50
C TRP A 189 22.97 -8.48 -4.95
N ASN A 190 22.71 -7.41 -5.72
CA ASN A 190 22.46 -7.42 -7.17
C ASN A 190 21.40 -8.46 -7.58
N GLU A 191 21.79 -9.44 -8.40
CA GLU A 191 20.89 -10.49 -8.89
C GLU A 191 20.29 -11.33 -7.76
N GLN A 192 20.93 -11.40 -6.59
CA GLN A 192 20.42 -12.13 -5.44
C GLN A 192 19.20 -11.46 -4.80
N VAL A 193 18.95 -10.18 -5.06
CA VAL A 193 17.80 -9.44 -4.52
C VAL A 193 16.48 -10.14 -4.82
N ILE A 194 16.40 -10.88 -5.94
CA ILE A 194 15.20 -11.63 -6.32
C ILE A 194 14.87 -12.78 -5.36
N LEU A 195 15.83 -13.28 -4.57
CA LEU A 195 15.59 -14.27 -3.50
C LEU A 195 14.63 -13.72 -2.44
N ALA A 196 14.62 -12.40 -2.22
CA ALA A 196 13.71 -11.80 -1.25
C ALA A 196 12.24 -12.00 -1.61
N ASN A 197 11.91 -12.26 -2.88
CA ASN A 197 10.54 -12.57 -3.30
C ASN A 197 10.07 -13.95 -2.80
N LEU A 198 11.00 -14.82 -2.40
CA LEU A 198 10.71 -16.16 -1.86
C LEU A 198 10.42 -16.13 -0.36
N PHE A 199 10.66 -14.99 0.31
CA PHE A 199 10.55 -14.86 1.75
C PHE A 199 9.29 -14.09 2.14
N SER A 200 8.71 -14.48 3.26
CA SER A 200 7.63 -13.74 3.92
C SER A 200 8.02 -13.41 5.35
N VAL A 201 7.65 -12.22 5.79
CA VAL A 201 7.88 -11.78 7.18
C VAL A 201 7.17 -12.72 8.14
N GLY A 202 7.85 -13.14 9.20
CA GLY A 202 7.37 -14.12 10.18
C GLY A 202 7.79 -15.57 9.90
N SER A 203 8.23 -15.90 8.67
CA SER A 203 8.74 -17.24 8.36
C SER A 203 10.08 -17.51 9.05
N MET A 204 10.36 -18.78 9.34
CA MET A 204 11.65 -19.19 9.89
C MET A 204 12.58 -19.59 8.75
N LEU A 205 13.75 -18.96 8.70
CA LEU A 205 14.80 -19.18 7.72
C LEU A 205 15.92 -20.01 8.36
N ALA A 206 16.20 -21.18 7.77
CA ALA A 206 17.37 -21.98 8.05
C ALA A 206 18.46 -21.72 6.99
N LEU A 207 19.62 -21.29 7.46
CA LEU A 207 20.79 -20.94 6.65
C LEU A 207 21.89 -21.96 6.89
N ASP A 208 22.20 -22.80 5.90
CA ASP A 208 23.38 -23.67 5.96
C ASP A 208 24.57 -22.97 5.29
N ARG A 209 25.70 -22.81 6.00
CA ARG A 209 26.93 -22.22 5.47
C ARG A 209 26.73 -20.82 4.84
N PRO A 210 26.15 -19.84 5.57
CA PRO A 210 26.12 -18.45 5.10
C PRO A 210 27.53 -17.89 5.02
N TYR A 211 27.75 -16.94 4.10
CA TYR A 211 28.99 -16.16 4.13
C TYR A 211 28.88 -15.11 5.25
N ILE A 212 29.89 -15.04 6.12
CA ILE A 212 29.88 -14.12 7.25
C ILE A 212 30.84 -12.98 6.93
N ALA A 213 30.28 -11.81 6.63
CA ALA A 213 31.02 -10.57 6.44
C ALA A 213 31.18 -9.83 7.78
N ILE A 214 32.28 -9.11 7.94
CA ILE A 214 32.53 -8.24 9.11
C ILE A 214 32.30 -6.80 8.63
N ALA A 215 31.37 -6.08 9.25
CA ALA A 215 30.92 -4.75 8.78
C ALA A 215 32.00 -3.65 8.76
N ALA A 216 33.21 -3.92 9.26
CA ALA A 216 34.32 -2.97 9.30
C ALA A 216 34.86 -2.52 7.92
N GLU A 217 34.48 -3.19 6.82
CA GLU A 217 34.93 -2.85 5.46
C GLU A 217 33.92 -2.04 4.62
N SER A 218 32.72 -1.77 5.12
CA SER A 218 31.73 -0.90 4.45
C SER A 218 31.61 0.44 5.19
N ALA A 219 31.91 1.54 4.49
CA ALA A 219 32.11 2.89 5.04
C ALA A 219 30.87 3.62 5.62
N LEU A 220 29.85 2.92 6.11
CA LEU A 220 28.72 3.53 6.82
C LEU A 220 28.28 2.64 8.00
N GLU A 221 28.38 3.21 9.19
CA GLU A 221 27.93 2.73 10.50
C GLU A 221 28.97 2.00 11.37
N THR A 222 29.25 2.66 12.50
CA THR A 222 30.13 2.23 13.59
C THR A 222 29.45 1.18 14.45
N SER A 223 29.63 -0.10 14.13
CA SER A 223 29.56 -1.20 15.10
C SER A 223 30.30 -2.41 14.54
N ASP A 224 31.07 -3.10 15.40
CA ASP A 224 31.72 -4.38 15.10
C ASP A 224 30.65 -5.49 15.00
N GLU A 225 29.74 -5.37 14.04
CA GLU A 225 28.64 -6.30 13.84
C GLU A 225 28.92 -7.23 12.66
N PHE A 226 28.62 -8.52 12.85
CA PHE A 226 28.64 -9.50 11.79
C PHE A 226 27.43 -9.31 10.87
N CYS A 227 27.62 -9.54 9.58
CA CYS A 227 26.55 -9.58 8.59
C CYS A 227 26.58 -10.94 7.88
N LEU A 228 25.40 -11.49 7.60
CA LEU A 228 25.25 -12.71 6.83
C LEU A 228 25.01 -12.34 5.37
N GLU A 229 25.64 -13.03 4.43
CA GLU A 229 25.46 -12.80 3.00
C GLU A 229 25.19 -14.12 2.28
N TYR A 230 24.50 -14.03 1.14
CA TYR A 230 24.29 -15.17 0.26
C TYR A 230 25.57 -15.48 -0.52
N GLY A 231 26.33 -16.47 -0.02
CA GLY A 231 27.56 -16.95 -0.65
C GLY A 231 27.30 -18.07 -1.66
N THR A 232 28.38 -18.65 -2.20
CA THR A 232 28.34 -19.77 -3.16
C THR A 232 28.09 -21.14 -2.52
N ALA A 233 28.24 -21.26 -1.20
CA ALA A 233 27.98 -22.49 -0.43
C ALA A 233 26.66 -22.46 0.36
N THR A 234 26.11 -21.27 0.62
CA THR A 234 24.87 -21.01 1.37
C THR A 234 23.63 -21.76 0.86
N GLN A 235 23.08 -22.69 1.63
CA GLN A 235 21.81 -23.33 1.27
C GLN A 235 20.69 -22.74 2.11
N LEU A 236 19.53 -22.51 1.47
CA LEU A 236 18.38 -21.86 2.08
C LEU A 236 17.25 -22.87 2.27
N TYR A 237 16.81 -22.98 3.51
CA TYR A 237 15.66 -23.75 3.92
C TYR A 237 14.67 -22.79 4.59
N LEU A 238 13.37 -22.97 4.33
CA LEU A 238 12.35 -22.09 4.86
C LEU A 238 11.24 -22.94 5.50
N VAL A 239 10.94 -22.66 6.76
CA VAL A 239 9.68 -23.07 7.36
C VAL A 239 8.72 -21.89 7.20
N PRO A 240 7.74 -21.99 6.28
CA PRO A 240 6.83 -20.91 6.00
C PRO A 240 5.94 -20.65 7.22
N PHE A 241 5.73 -19.37 7.53
CA PHE A 241 4.77 -18.98 8.56
C PHE A 241 3.36 -19.41 8.16
N VAL A 242 2.75 -20.31 8.94
CA VAL A 242 1.34 -20.63 8.79
C VAL A 242 0.55 -19.54 9.51
N GLN A 243 -0.10 -18.68 8.74
CA GLN A 243 -0.96 -17.63 9.30
C GLN A 243 -2.06 -18.27 10.15
N HIS A 244 -2.09 -17.91 11.44
CA HIS A 244 -3.25 -18.21 12.27
C HIS A 244 -4.42 -17.36 11.75
N GLU A 245 -5.54 -18.01 11.43
CA GLU A 245 -6.78 -17.32 11.10
C GLU A 245 -7.55 -17.06 12.40
N GLU A 246 -7.89 -15.80 12.66
CA GLU A 246 -8.77 -15.43 13.76
C GLU A 246 -10.18 -15.18 13.24
N GLN A 247 -11.19 -15.72 13.95
CA GLN A 247 -12.59 -15.45 13.62
C GLN A 247 -12.98 -14.09 14.16
N VAL A 248 -13.17 -13.13 13.25
CA VAL A 248 -13.65 -11.80 13.61
C VAL A 248 -15.16 -11.73 13.42
N CYS A 249 -15.82 -11.26 14.47
CA CYS A 249 -17.23 -10.95 14.49
C CYS A 249 -17.42 -9.48 14.12
N LEU A 250 -17.80 -9.18 12.86
CA LEU A 250 -18.08 -7.81 12.44
C LEU A 250 -19.58 -7.54 12.41
N SER A 251 -19.98 -6.34 12.82
CA SER A 251 -21.39 -5.95 12.82
C SER A 251 -21.86 -5.77 11.37
N SER A 252 -22.69 -6.70 10.86
CA SER A 252 -23.21 -6.60 9.51
C SER A 252 -24.26 -5.49 9.44
N THR A 253 -23.83 -4.26 9.20
CA THR A 253 -24.73 -3.14 8.84
C THR A 253 -25.17 -3.21 7.36
N GLN A 254 -24.68 -4.20 6.61
CA GLN A 254 -24.84 -4.31 5.15
C GLN A 254 -26.25 -4.60 4.63
N ASN A 255 -27.24 -4.87 5.48
CA ASN A 255 -28.62 -5.10 5.01
C ASN A 255 -29.46 -3.83 4.86
N ARG A 256 -28.93 -2.62 5.05
CA ARG A 256 -29.81 -1.43 5.13
C ARG A 256 -29.97 -0.60 3.86
N THR A 257 -29.19 -0.78 2.80
CA THR A 257 -29.33 0.08 1.60
C THR A 257 -29.05 -0.65 0.27
N GLN A 258 -30.01 -1.46 -0.19
CA GLN A 258 -30.60 -1.39 -1.55
C GLN A 258 -31.49 -2.61 -1.87
N GLY A 259 -32.78 -2.35 -2.15
CA GLY A 259 -33.47 -3.06 -3.24
C GLY A 259 -34.22 -4.38 -2.97
N SER A 260 -35.25 -4.38 -2.11
CA SER A 260 -36.50 -5.11 -2.39
C SER A 260 -37.56 -4.77 -1.34
N LYS A 261 -38.71 -4.28 -1.79
CA LYS A 261 -39.94 -4.25 -0.98
C LYS A 261 -40.43 -5.68 -0.83
N LEU A 262 -39.95 -6.38 0.19
CA LEU A 262 -40.63 -7.55 0.74
C LEU A 262 -40.68 -7.37 2.25
N HIS A 263 -41.90 -7.14 2.75
CA HIS A 263 -42.22 -7.15 4.16
C HIS A 263 -41.79 -8.49 4.77
N ALA A 264 -40.65 -8.51 5.47
CA ALA A 264 -40.44 -9.41 6.58
C ALA A 264 -40.59 -8.56 7.84
N ALA A 265 -41.62 -8.85 8.62
CA ALA A 265 -41.80 -8.27 9.94
C ALA A 265 -40.52 -8.50 10.76
N ALA A 266 -39.90 -7.41 11.22
CA ALA A 266 -38.77 -7.49 12.12
C ALA A 266 -39.29 -8.03 13.46
N ASP A 267 -38.94 -9.27 13.76
CA ASP A 267 -39.12 -9.87 15.08
C ASP A 267 -38.08 -9.23 16.02
N PRO A 268 -38.46 -8.53 17.10
CA PRO A 268 -37.54 -7.75 17.95
C PRO A 268 -36.64 -8.62 18.85
N THR A 269 -36.55 -9.92 18.60
CA THR A 269 -35.83 -10.91 19.42
C THR A 269 -34.52 -11.41 18.80
N GLN A 270 -34.20 -11.05 17.56
CA GLN A 270 -32.91 -11.40 16.94
C GLN A 270 -31.95 -10.20 16.95
N GLY A 271 -30.87 -10.31 17.73
CA GLY A 271 -29.78 -9.35 17.76
C GLY A 271 -29.12 -9.16 16.38
N PRO A 272 -28.20 -8.17 16.24
CA PRO A 272 -27.54 -7.88 14.97
C PRO A 272 -26.90 -9.15 14.41
N LYS A 273 -27.25 -9.51 13.16
CA LYS A 273 -26.63 -10.63 12.45
C LYS A 273 -25.16 -10.30 12.25
N VAL A 274 -24.31 -10.90 13.06
CA VAL A 274 -22.85 -10.77 12.97
C VAL A 274 -22.37 -11.64 11.81
N SER A 275 -21.61 -11.06 10.88
CA SER A 275 -20.89 -11.86 9.88
C SER A 275 -19.59 -12.33 10.52
N GLN A 276 -19.44 -13.65 10.68
CA GLN A 276 -18.18 -14.23 11.12
C GLN A 276 -17.30 -14.47 9.90
N VAL A 277 -16.15 -13.77 9.85
CA VAL A 277 -15.16 -13.96 8.78
C VAL A 277 -13.84 -14.36 9.44
N SER A 278 -13.22 -15.42 8.93
CA SER A 278 -11.89 -15.83 9.34
C SER A 278 -10.87 -15.02 8.55
N LEU A 279 -10.03 -14.25 9.25
CA LEU A 279 -9.03 -13.39 8.63
C LEU A 279 -7.63 -13.80 9.09
N PRO A 280 -6.62 -13.70 8.21
CA PRO A 280 -5.25 -14.03 8.57
C PRO A 280 -4.69 -13.03 9.57
N CYS A 281 -3.86 -13.50 10.49
CA CYS A 281 -3.01 -12.63 11.30
C CYS A 281 -1.66 -12.40 10.62
N ASP A 282 -1.12 -11.20 10.79
CA ASP A 282 0.26 -10.87 10.46
C ASP A 282 1.26 -11.51 11.43
N SER A 283 2.55 -11.34 11.15
CA SER A 283 3.66 -11.89 11.94
C SER A 283 3.71 -11.37 13.39
N GLN A 284 3.02 -10.29 13.69
CA GLN A 284 2.90 -9.70 15.03
C GLN A 284 1.58 -10.11 15.73
N GLY A 285 0.77 -10.95 15.10
CA GLY A 285 -0.53 -11.40 15.61
C GLY A 285 -1.63 -10.35 15.51
N SER A 286 -1.49 -9.36 14.61
CA SER A 286 -2.55 -8.41 14.27
C SER A 286 -3.36 -8.95 13.09
N ILE A 287 -4.67 -8.71 13.08
CA ILE A 287 -5.54 -9.22 12.03
C ILE A 287 -5.38 -8.37 10.77
N ASP A 288 -5.06 -9.01 9.65
CA ASP A 288 -4.85 -8.36 8.36
C ASP A 288 -6.16 -8.27 7.54
N PHE A 289 -6.55 -7.04 7.24
CA PHE A 289 -7.75 -6.68 6.47
C PHE A 289 -7.47 -6.38 5.00
N SER A 290 -6.24 -6.58 4.50
CA SER A 290 -5.85 -6.21 3.13
C SER A 290 -6.72 -6.87 2.07
N ASN A 291 -7.17 -8.10 2.29
CA ASN A 291 -8.03 -8.86 1.38
C ASN A 291 -9.50 -8.90 1.81
N TYR A 292 -9.90 -8.06 2.78
CA TYR A 292 -11.28 -8.04 3.26
C TYR A 292 -12.20 -7.40 2.21
N PRO A 293 -13.22 -8.12 1.71
CA PRO A 293 -13.97 -7.69 0.53
C PRO A 293 -15.03 -6.61 0.84
N PHE A 294 -15.25 -6.29 2.12
CA PHE A 294 -16.35 -5.44 2.56
C PHE A 294 -15.85 -4.13 3.14
N GLN A 295 -16.67 -3.08 3.02
CA GLN A 295 -16.38 -1.80 3.65
C GLN A 295 -16.34 -1.97 5.18
N LEU A 296 -15.23 -1.53 5.77
CA LEU A 296 -15.09 -1.44 7.22
C LEU A 296 -15.61 -0.08 7.71
N PHE A 297 -16.23 -0.07 8.89
CA PHE A 297 -16.71 1.15 9.55
C PHE A 297 -15.86 1.49 10.77
N VAL A 298 -15.84 2.77 11.16
CA VAL A 298 -15.10 3.29 12.31
C VAL A 298 -15.50 2.59 13.61
N ALA A 299 -16.78 2.23 13.77
CA ALA A 299 -17.25 1.51 14.96
C ALA A 299 -16.74 0.06 15.06
N ASP A 300 -16.32 -0.55 13.95
CA ASP A 300 -15.82 -1.93 13.92
C ASP A 300 -14.29 -2.00 14.14
N LEU A 301 -13.63 -0.84 14.29
CA LEU A 301 -12.20 -0.76 14.55
C LEU A 301 -11.86 -1.24 15.96
N HIS A 302 -10.84 -2.10 16.04
CA HIS A 302 -10.26 -2.61 17.27
C HIS A 302 -8.73 -2.57 17.19
N GLY A 303 -8.08 -2.77 18.33
CA GLY A 303 -6.62 -2.78 18.37
C GLY A 303 -6.07 -4.03 17.69
N LYS A 304 -4.85 -3.91 17.13
CA LYS A 304 -4.17 -4.98 16.40
C LYS A 304 -4.89 -5.37 15.10
N MET A 305 -5.26 -4.36 14.31
CA MET A 305 -5.72 -4.56 12.94
C MET A 305 -4.72 -3.90 11.99
N THR A 306 -4.41 -4.54 10.88
CA THR A 306 -3.51 -4.05 9.83
C THR A 306 -4.17 -4.17 8.46
N GLY A 307 -3.65 -3.48 7.44
CA GLY A 307 -4.23 -3.54 6.09
C GLY A 307 -5.64 -2.95 5.96
N ILE A 308 -6.05 -2.09 6.90
CA ILE A 308 -7.42 -1.58 6.98
C ILE A 308 -7.67 -0.59 5.84
N SER A 309 -8.88 -0.67 5.27
CA SER A 309 -9.38 0.28 4.28
C SER A 309 -10.59 1.03 4.83
N LEU A 310 -10.51 2.37 4.86
CA LEU A 310 -11.58 3.24 5.34
C LEU A 310 -12.08 4.17 4.25
N TYR A 311 -13.39 4.41 4.27
CA TYR A 311 -14.09 5.35 3.42
C TYR A 311 -14.86 6.34 4.30
N GLY A 312 -14.64 7.64 4.11
CA GLY A 312 -15.29 8.65 4.93
C GLY A 312 -15.10 10.07 4.44
N VAL A 313 -15.67 11.00 5.19
CA VAL A 313 -15.60 12.44 4.96
C VAL A 313 -14.54 13.06 5.84
N VAL A 314 -13.67 13.87 5.25
CA VAL A 314 -12.64 14.62 5.95
C VAL A 314 -13.28 15.73 6.76
N ARG A 315 -13.08 15.72 8.07
CA ARG A 315 -13.60 16.74 8.99
C ARG A 315 -12.56 17.76 9.42
N ASP A 316 -11.33 17.31 9.48
CA ASP A 316 -10.21 18.16 9.86
C ASP A 316 -8.92 17.59 9.29
N VAL A 317 -7.98 18.47 8.99
CA VAL A 317 -6.66 18.11 8.51
C VAL A 317 -5.67 19.22 8.87
N PHE A 318 -4.57 18.84 9.53
CA PHE A 318 -3.50 19.77 9.86
C PHE A 318 -2.17 19.04 10.09
N ARG A 319 -1.06 19.79 9.98
CA ARG A 319 0.29 19.29 10.23
C ARG A 319 0.62 19.35 11.72
N GLU A 320 1.21 18.29 12.27
CA GLU A 320 1.73 18.28 13.64
C GLU A 320 3.06 19.05 13.70
N ARG A 321 3.20 20.00 14.64
CA ARG A 321 4.35 20.94 14.69
C ARG A 321 5.53 20.46 15.55
N GLU A 322 5.30 19.49 16.44
CA GLU A 322 6.27 19.12 17.49
C GLU A 322 7.06 17.84 17.17
N THR A 323 7.05 17.38 15.91
CA THR A 323 7.69 16.12 15.50
C THR A 323 8.78 16.33 14.46
N ALA A 324 9.90 15.59 14.59
CA ALA A 324 11.01 15.63 13.63
C ALA A 324 10.64 15.11 12.23
N GLY A 325 9.57 14.31 12.11
CA GLY A 325 9.02 13.80 10.84
C GLY A 325 7.87 14.65 10.30
N VAL A 326 7.54 14.44 9.02
CA VAL A 326 6.39 15.10 8.36
C VAL A 326 5.12 14.30 8.65
N ILE A 327 4.42 14.69 9.71
CA ILE A 327 3.20 14.03 10.19
C ILE A 327 2.00 14.95 10.01
N PHE A 328 0.95 14.42 9.40
CA PHE A 328 -0.35 15.08 9.28
C PHE A 328 -1.42 14.29 10.04
N LEU A 329 -2.26 15.02 10.77
CA LEU A 329 -3.42 14.47 11.45
C LEU A 329 -4.65 14.69 10.59
N LEU A 330 -5.29 13.60 10.19
CA LEU A 330 -6.51 13.60 9.39
C LEU A 330 -7.67 13.03 10.20
N LYS A 331 -8.76 13.79 10.33
CA LYS A 331 -10.00 13.30 10.93
C LYS A 331 -10.96 12.81 9.85
N LEU A 332 -11.24 11.52 9.83
CA LEU A 332 -12.25 10.90 8.98
C LEU A 332 -13.52 10.63 9.76
N GLU A 333 -14.67 10.90 9.14
CA GLU A 333 -16.00 10.59 9.68
C GLU A 333 -16.78 9.73 8.71
N ASP A 334 -17.35 8.63 9.21
CA ASP A 334 -18.28 7.78 8.50
C ASP A 334 -19.68 7.82 9.15
N SER A 335 -20.59 6.93 8.73
CA SER A 335 -21.94 6.86 9.30
C SER A 335 -21.99 6.38 10.76
N THR A 336 -20.91 5.79 11.28
CA THR A 336 -20.85 5.16 12.60
C THR A 336 -20.07 6.00 13.61
N GLY A 337 -19.14 6.84 13.17
CA GLY A 337 -18.36 7.70 14.05
C GLY A 337 -17.26 8.46 13.32
N SER A 338 -16.35 9.06 14.09
CA SER A 338 -15.19 9.78 13.57
C SER A 338 -13.91 9.32 14.25
N ILE A 339 -12.82 9.20 13.51
CA ILE A 339 -11.52 8.78 13.99
C ILE A 339 -10.39 9.65 13.44
N TRP A 340 -9.31 9.74 14.20
CA TRP A 340 -8.07 10.40 13.78
C TRP A 340 -7.09 9.37 13.21
N ALA A 341 -6.53 9.70 12.06
CA ALA A 341 -5.43 8.99 11.44
C ALA A 341 -4.19 9.87 11.40
N LYS A 342 -3.06 9.33 11.86
CA LYS A 342 -1.71 9.89 11.70
C LYS A 342 -1.13 9.43 10.38
N LEU A 343 -0.88 10.38 9.49
CA LEU A 343 -0.30 10.14 8.18
C LEU A 343 1.18 10.53 8.23
N HIS A 344 2.05 9.55 8.02
CA HIS A 344 3.50 9.69 8.00
C HIS A 344 3.97 9.79 6.55
N PHE A 345 4.61 10.91 6.21
CA PHE A 345 5.19 11.16 4.89
C PHE A 345 6.72 11.06 4.93
N SER A 346 7.30 10.60 3.82
CA SER A 346 8.74 10.45 3.68
C SER A 346 9.48 11.80 3.63
N GLN A 347 8.94 12.77 2.88
CA GLN A 347 9.57 14.08 2.68
C GLN A 347 8.58 15.25 2.79
N SER A 348 7.48 15.20 2.04
CA SER A 348 6.51 16.29 1.97
C SER A 348 5.12 15.77 1.64
N TRP A 349 4.13 16.65 1.73
CA TRP A 349 2.74 16.31 1.41
C TRP A 349 2.60 15.95 -0.08
N SER A 350 2.19 14.71 -0.35
CA SER A 350 2.06 14.15 -1.71
C SER A 350 0.61 13.86 -2.14
N LEU A 351 -0.38 14.03 -1.25
CA LEU A 351 -1.77 13.62 -1.50
C LEU A 351 -2.59 14.62 -2.33
N GLY A 352 -1.96 15.68 -2.86
CA GLY A 352 -2.65 16.74 -3.58
C GLY A 352 -3.61 17.53 -2.69
N ARG A 353 -4.65 18.13 -3.28
CA ARG A 353 -5.61 18.92 -2.50
C ARG A 353 -6.53 18.03 -1.67
N VAL A 354 -6.53 18.24 -0.35
CA VAL A 354 -7.48 17.65 0.59
C VAL A 354 -8.03 18.74 1.50
N SER A 355 -9.35 18.97 1.45
CA SER A 355 -10.04 19.98 2.26
C SER A 355 -11.10 19.33 3.15
N VAL A 356 -11.55 20.08 4.16
CA VAL A 356 -12.72 19.71 4.98
C VAL A 356 -13.96 19.57 4.10
N GLY A 357 -14.70 18.47 4.27
CA GLY A 357 -15.88 18.12 3.49
C GLY A 357 -15.59 17.16 2.33
N HIS A 358 -14.33 16.98 1.95
CA HIS A 358 -13.96 16.03 0.90
C HIS A 358 -14.23 14.59 1.35
N THR A 359 -14.64 13.74 0.42
CA THR A 359 -14.78 12.30 0.64
C THR A 359 -13.50 11.61 0.19
N ALA A 360 -12.88 10.85 1.09
CA ALA A 360 -11.62 10.16 0.84
C ALA A 360 -11.75 8.66 1.12
N TYR A 361 -10.98 7.89 0.36
CA TYR A 361 -10.71 6.48 0.59
C TYR A 361 -9.23 6.32 0.95
N ILE A 362 -8.95 5.60 2.04
CA ILE A 362 -7.59 5.34 2.51
C ILE A 362 -7.44 3.84 2.74
N SER A 363 -6.42 3.22 2.15
CA SER A 363 -6.04 1.82 2.37
C SER A 363 -4.65 1.71 3.00
N GLY A 364 -4.37 0.55 3.59
CA GLY A 364 -3.09 0.29 4.27
C GLY A 364 -3.00 0.93 5.65
N LEU A 365 -4.14 1.19 6.30
CA LEU A 365 -4.17 1.73 7.67
C LEU A 365 -3.86 0.64 8.69
N THR A 366 -3.17 1.02 9.76
CA THR A 366 -2.87 0.18 10.90
C THR A 366 -3.54 0.76 12.15
N CYS A 367 -4.24 -0.07 12.91
CA CYS A 367 -4.92 0.33 14.14
C CYS A 367 -4.19 -0.21 15.37
N SER A 368 -3.68 0.72 16.18
CA SER A 368 -3.03 0.42 17.44
C SER A 368 -3.77 1.05 18.61
N LYS A 369 -3.61 0.46 19.79
CA LYS A 369 -4.08 1.07 21.04
C LYS A 369 -2.96 1.89 21.63
N THR A 370 -3.24 3.17 21.87
CA THR A 370 -2.33 4.06 22.58
C THR A 370 -2.25 3.69 24.07
N LYS A 371 -1.23 4.21 24.77
CA LYS A 371 -1.09 4.06 26.24
C LYS A 371 -2.29 4.61 27.03
N GLN A 372 -3.12 5.44 26.41
CA GLN A 372 -4.34 6.01 27.00
C GLN A 372 -5.61 5.21 26.64
N ASP A 373 -5.46 3.99 26.11
CA ASP A 373 -6.55 3.10 25.65
C ASP A 373 -7.46 3.72 24.58
N ARG A 374 -6.93 4.70 23.83
CA ARG A 374 -7.58 5.24 22.63
C ARG A 374 -7.03 4.56 21.38
N PHE A 375 -7.92 4.25 20.45
CA PHE A 375 -7.54 3.77 19.13
C PHE A 375 -6.88 4.89 18.33
N GLU A 376 -5.72 4.59 17.78
CA GLU A 376 -4.97 5.46 16.89
C GLU A 376 -4.75 4.72 15.58
N LEU A 377 -5.12 5.37 14.49
CA LEU A 377 -4.81 4.88 13.16
C LEU A 377 -3.49 5.51 12.70
N SER A 378 -2.61 4.69 12.17
CA SER A 378 -1.37 5.12 11.50
C SER A 378 -1.39 4.70 10.04
N TRP A 379 -0.82 5.55 9.20
CA TRP A 379 -0.63 5.33 7.77
C TRP A 379 0.74 5.83 7.39
N CYS A 380 1.52 5.04 6.66
CA CYS A 380 2.83 5.43 6.16
C CYS A 380 2.87 5.35 4.64
N GLU A 381 3.41 6.38 4.00
CA GLU A 381 3.52 6.47 2.53
C GLU A 381 4.35 5.32 1.91
N THR A 382 5.31 4.78 2.66
CA THR A 382 6.24 3.74 2.19
C THR A 382 5.72 2.31 2.36
N ASP A 383 4.58 2.13 3.03
CA ASP A 383 4.08 0.78 3.36
C ASP A 383 3.40 0.14 2.15
N ASP A 384 3.60 -1.17 1.99
CA ASP A 384 2.97 -1.95 0.92
C ASP A 384 1.44 -1.92 1.06
N GLY A 385 0.75 -1.43 0.01
CA GLY A 385 -0.72 -1.30 0.00
C GLY A 385 -1.26 0.02 0.58
N ALA A 386 -0.37 0.93 1.03
CA ALA A 386 -0.74 2.28 1.40
C ALA A 386 -1.24 3.06 0.17
N SER A 387 -2.51 3.48 0.20
CA SER A 387 -3.05 4.34 -0.85
C SER A 387 -4.05 5.33 -0.28
N PHE A 388 -4.11 6.51 -0.90
CA PHE A 388 -5.07 7.54 -0.55
C PHE A 388 -5.70 8.08 -1.83
N ILE A 389 -7.03 8.10 -1.88
CA ILE A 389 -7.79 8.56 -3.05
C ILE A 389 -8.81 9.60 -2.59
N ASN A 390 -8.65 10.83 -3.10
CA ASN A 390 -9.66 11.87 -2.91
C ASN A 390 -10.79 11.73 -3.94
N LEU A 391 -11.88 11.07 -3.52
CA LEU A 391 -13.01 10.77 -4.40
C LEU A 391 -13.75 12.04 -4.85
N SER A 392 -13.77 13.08 -4.01
CA SER A 392 -14.39 14.36 -4.37
C SER A 392 -13.71 15.07 -5.54
N CYS A 393 -12.45 14.74 -5.81
CA CYS A 393 -11.67 15.32 -6.89
C CYS A 393 -11.57 14.42 -8.13
N LEU A 394 -12.26 13.28 -8.20
CA LEU A 394 -12.20 12.37 -9.35
C LEU A 394 -13.02 12.92 -10.54
N PRO A 395 -12.43 13.07 -11.74
CA PRO A 395 -13.17 13.53 -12.93
C PRO A 395 -14.28 12.56 -13.35
N ALA A 396 -14.03 11.25 -13.22
CA ALA A 396 -14.99 10.19 -13.55
C ALA A 396 -16.31 10.33 -12.78
N LEU A 397 -16.26 10.92 -11.58
CA LEU A 397 -17.44 11.11 -10.75
C LEU A 397 -18.51 11.97 -11.44
N VAL A 398 -18.11 13.05 -12.13
CA VAL A 398 -19.03 13.94 -12.83
C VAL A 398 -19.33 13.43 -14.25
N ASN A 399 -18.35 12.77 -14.88
CA ASN A 399 -18.47 12.27 -16.27
C ASN A 399 -19.31 11.00 -16.40
N SER A 400 -19.39 10.17 -15.35
CA SER A 400 -20.07 8.88 -15.40
C SER A 400 -21.34 8.87 -14.57
N SER A 401 -22.50 8.85 -15.25
CA SER A 401 -23.83 8.85 -14.64
C SER A 401 -24.12 7.62 -13.76
N CYS A 402 -23.36 6.53 -13.89
CA CYS A 402 -23.47 5.35 -13.05
C CYS A 402 -22.84 5.52 -11.65
N LEU A 403 -21.94 6.49 -11.48
CA LEU A 403 -21.21 6.71 -10.23
C LEU A 403 -21.90 7.71 -9.30
N HIS A 404 -22.93 8.41 -9.78
CA HIS A 404 -23.59 9.45 -9.01
C HIS A 404 -25.09 9.48 -9.22
N LYS A 405 -25.79 10.02 -8.22
CA LYS A 405 -27.19 10.38 -8.33
C LYS A 405 -27.31 11.90 -8.31
N LEU A 406 -27.92 12.46 -9.35
CA LEU A 406 -28.19 13.89 -9.40
C LEU A 406 -29.13 14.28 -8.26
N SER A 407 -28.69 15.26 -7.48
CA SER A 407 -29.41 15.86 -6.37
C SER A 407 -29.87 17.26 -6.76
N ARG A 408 -30.92 17.77 -6.09
CA ARG A 408 -31.35 19.16 -6.25
C ARG A 408 -30.62 20.03 -5.24
N LEU A 409 -30.44 21.31 -5.53
CA LEU A 409 -29.82 22.22 -4.58
C LEU A 409 -30.66 22.36 -3.30
N SER A 410 -31.98 22.19 -3.38
CA SER A 410 -32.87 22.11 -2.21
C SER A 410 -32.50 21.01 -1.21
N ASP A 411 -31.91 19.90 -1.70
CA ASP A 411 -31.63 18.70 -0.90
C ASP A 411 -30.36 18.87 -0.04
N LEU A 412 -29.52 19.85 -0.38
CA LEU A 412 -28.26 20.16 0.31
C LEU A 412 -28.44 20.44 1.81
N SER A 413 -29.57 21.06 2.18
CA SER A 413 -29.91 21.37 3.57
C SER A 413 -30.15 20.12 4.43
N SER A 414 -30.62 19.03 3.80
CA SER A 414 -31.04 17.80 4.47
C SER A 414 -29.89 16.84 4.76
N ARG A 415 -28.81 16.88 3.96
CA ARG A 415 -27.67 15.96 4.06
C ARG A 415 -26.36 16.73 4.01
N ARG A 416 -25.94 17.31 5.14
CA ARG A 416 -24.72 18.12 5.20
C ARG A 416 -23.42 17.32 5.14
N ASN A 417 -23.49 16.00 5.36
CA ASN A 417 -22.33 15.13 5.50
C ASN A 417 -22.04 14.32 4.22
N SER A 418 -22.65 14.66 3.09
CA SER A 418 -22.40 13.96 1.83
C SER A 418 -22.02 14.97 0.75
N MET A 419 -21.15 14.54 -0.14
CA MET A 419 -20.96 15.20 -1.43
C MET A 419 -22.24 15.10 -2.27
N HIS A 420 -22.57 16.17 -2.98
CA HIS A 420 -23.76 16.25 -3.83
C HIS A 420 -23.38 16.59 -5.25
N ILE A 421 -23.96 15.88 -6.22
CA ILE A 421 -23.76 16.18 -7.63
C ILE A 421 -25.03 16.83 -8.16
N CYS A 422 -24.91 18.06 -8.63
CA CYS A 422 -26.04 18.89 -9.01
C CYS A 422 -25.87 19.39 -10.44
N ARG A 423 -26.99 19.51 -11.17
CA ARG A 423 -27.04 20.22 -12.44
C ARG A 423 -27.49 21.65 -12.18
N VAL A 424 -26.64 22.60 -12.52
CA VAL A 424 -26.78 24.01 -12.15
C VAL A 424 -26.48 24.89 -13.36
N TRP A 425 -26.89 26.16 -13.28
CA TRP A 425 -26.35 27.20 -14.14
C TRP A 425 -25.70 28.28 -13.28
N ILE A 426 -24.75 28.98 -13.89
CA ILE A 426 -24.09 30.12 -13.25
C ILE A 426 -25.03 31.32 -13.33
N ASP A 427 -25.35 31.88 -12.17
CA ASP A 427 -26.22 33.04 -12.03
C ASP A 427 -25.39 34.20 -11.49
N GLN A 428 -25.17 35.22 -12.32
CA GLN A 428 -24.21 36.28 -12.03
C GLN A 428 -24.83 37.57 -11.50
N VAL A 429 -26.14 37.56 -11.26
CA VAL A 429 -26.91 38.77 -10.96
C VAL A 429 -26.44 39.48 -9.68
N ASP A 430 -25.78 38.79 -8.74
CA ASP A 430 -25.43 39.38 -7.44
C ASP A 430 -23.93 39.31 -7.05
N HIS A 431 -23.18 38.20 -7.26
CA HIS A 431 -21.82 38.04 -6.68
C HIS A 431 -20.90 37.06 -7.44
N CYS A 432 -20.31 37.45 -8.58
CA CYS A 432 -19.18 36.71 -9.17
C CYS A 432 -17.86 37.43 -8.87
N HIS A 433 -17.01 36.82 -8.05
CA HIS A 433 -15.70 37.37 -7.70
C HIS A 433 -14.61 36.41 -8.16
N VAL A 434 -13.90 36.79 -9.22
CA VAL A 434 -12.69 36.12 -9.69
C VAL A 434 -11.50 36.84 -9.07
N THR A 435 -10.65 36.11 -8.36
CA THR A 435 -9.37 36.64 -7.89
C THR A 435 -8.27 35.63 -8.22
N THR A 436 -7.08 36.09 -8.60
CA THR A 436 -5.91 35.22 -8.74
C THR A 436 -5.05 35.32 -7.49
N ARG A 437 -4.61 34.18 -6.97
CA ARG A 437 -3.77 34.08 -5.77
C ARG A 437 -2.71 33.01 -5.97
N PHE A 438 -1.61 33.13 -5.25
CA PHE A 438 -0.57 32.12 -5.24
C PHE A 438 -0.96 30.92 -4.36
N SER A 439 -0.71 29.71 -4.85
CA SER A 439 -1.00 28.45 -4.18
C SER A 439 0.23 27.54 -4.19
N HIS A 440 0.37 26.74 -3.14
CA HIS A 440 1.43 25.76 -3.01
C HIS A 440 1.11 24.54 -3.88
N ALA A 441 1.93 24.24 -4.88
CA ALA A 441 1.62 23.23 -5.90
C ALA A 441 1.31 21.83 -5.32
N PRO A 442 2.07 21.29 -4.33
CA PRO A 442 1.82 19.96 -3.77
C PRO A 442 0.49 19.82 -3.01
N CYS A 443 0.06 20.84 -2.27
CA CYS A 443 -1.16 20.75 -1.44
C CYS A 443 -2.35 21.56 -1.97
N GLY A 444 -2.15 22.41 -2.98
CA GLY A 444 -3.17 23.27 -3.58
C GLY A 444 -3.72 24.37 -2.65
N HIS A 445 -3.13 24.59 -1.46
CA HIS A 445 -3.56 25.62 -0.52
C HIS A 445 -2.88 26.96 -0.82
N PHE A 446 -3.57 28.07 -0.53
CA PHE A 446 -3.01 29.40 -0.73
C PHE A 446 -1.83 29.68 0.21
N VAL A 447 -0.81 30.33 -0.33
CA VAL A 447 0.38 30.76 0.41
C VAL A 447 0.19 32.16 0.98
N LYS A 448 0.88 32.46 2.08
CA LYS A 448 0.91 33.79 2.68
C LYS A 448 2.29 34.39 2.50
N GLU A 449 2.34 35.64 2.08
CA GLU A 449 3.58 36.42 2.11
C GLU A 449 3.87 36.86 3.55
N MET A 450 5.03 36.43 4.05
CA MET A 450 5.52 36.82 5.37
C MET A 450 6.16 38.22 5.30
N PRO A 451 6.20 38.98 6.42
CA PRO A 451 6.82 40.31 6.45
C PRO A 451 8.30 40.33 6.02
N SER A 452 8.97 39.18 6.04
CA SER A 452 10.35 38.97 5.58
C SER A 452 10.50 38.87 4.06
N GLY A 453 9.40 38.85 3.30
CA GLY A 453 9.38 38.59 1.85
C GLY A 453 9.38 37.10 1.49
N ALA A 454 9.47 36.19 2.46
CA ALA A 454 9.35 34.76 2.25
C ALA A 454 7.88 34.35 2.08
N VAL A 455 7.62 33.33 1.26
CA VAL A 455 6.28 32.81 0.99
C VAL A 455 6.09 31.51 1.75
N GLU A 456 5.15 31.46 2.70
CA GLU A 456 4.91 30.25 3.52
C GLU A 456 3.55 29.63 3.20
N CYS A 457 3.52 28.31 3.04
CA CYS A 457 2.27 27.57 3.00
C CYS A 457 1.70 27.36 4.41
N SER A 458 0.55 27.98 4.72
CA SER A 458 -0.09 27.85 6.04
C SER A 458 -0.56 26.43 6.41
N PHE A 459 -0.68 25.53 5.43
CA PHE A 459 -1.07 24.13 5.63
C PHE A 459 0.16 23.24 5.80
N CYS A 460 1.13 23.35 4.89
CA CYS A 460 2.32 22.53 4.91
C CYS A 460 3.38 23.05 5.89
N HIS A 461 3.32 24.30 6.35
CA HIS A 461 4.37 24.96 7.14
C HIS A 461 5.76 24.78 6.53
N CYS A 462 5.84 24.97 5.22
CA CYS A 462 7.09 24.99 4.48
C CYS A 462 7.27 26.36 3.84
N ASP A 463 8.51 26.83 3.86
CA ASP A 463 8.93 27.97 3.06
C ASP A 463 8.92 27.51 1.60
N CYS A 464 8.12 28.20 0.79
CA CYS A 464 7.96 27.89 -0.63
C CYS A 464 8.88 28.79 -1.44
N ASP A 465 9.86 28.19 -2.10
CA ASP A 465 10.60 28.86 -3.17
C ASP A 465 9.68 29.13 -4.37
N SER A 466 10.07 30.11 -5.20
CA SER A 466 9.31 30.57 -6.38
C SER A 466 8.84 29.46 -7.32
N GLU A 467 9.58 28.33 -7.38
CA GLU A 467 9.28 27.20 -8.26
C GLU A 467 8.13 26.30 -7.76
N VAL A 468 7.80 26.36 -6.47
CA VAL A 468 6.77 25.51 -5.84
C VAL A 468 5.42 26.25 -5.74
N VAL A 469 5.39 27.51 -6.17
CA VAL A 469 4.23 28.40 -6.06
C VAL A 469 3.60 28.59 -7.44
N MET A 470 2.32 28.26 -7.56
CA MET A 470 1.56 28.43 -8.80
C MET A 470 0.43 29.44 -8.62
N ARG A 471 0.19 30.25 -9.67
CA ARG A 471 -0.97 31.14 -9.74
C ARG A 471 -2.23 30.29 -9.91
N ALA A 472 -3.20 30.48 -9.02
CA ALA A 472 -4.47 29.77 -9.05
C ALA A 472 -5.63 30.74 -8.90
N PHE A 473 -6.76 30.41 -9.53
CA PHE A 473 -7.99 31.15 -9.29
C PHE A 473 -8.55 30.85 -7.91
N TYR A 474 -9.13 31.89 -7.29
CA TYR A 474 -10.07 31.81 -6.20
C TYR A 474 -11.37 32.46 -6.69
N LEU A 475 -12.33 31.60 -7.02
CA LEU A 475 -13.60 31.97 -7.62
C LEU A 475 -14.71 31.81 -6.58
N LYS A 476 -15.54 32.84 -6.41
CA LYS A 476 -16.80 32.79 -5.68
C LYS A 476 -17.93 33.12 -6.63
N LEU A 477 -18.95 32.27 -6.69
CA LEU A 477 -20.05 32.43 -7.62
C LEU A 477 -21.37 31.89 -7.05
N THR A 478 -22.47 32.39 -7.58
CA THR A 478 -23.82 31.90 -7.26
C THR A 478 -24.22 30.84 -8.28
N LEU A 479 -24.55 29.66 -7.76
CA LEU A 479 -25.10 28.56 -8.55
C LEU A 479 -26.61 28.52 -8.37
N ALA A 480 -27.34 28.41 -9.47
CA ALA A 480 -28.79 28.32 -9.46
C ALA A 480 -29.28 27.01 -10.06
N ASP A 481 -30.37 26.49 -9.49
CA ASP A 481 -31.23 25.50 -10.10
C ASP A 481 -32.66 26.06 -10.25
N LYS A 482 -33.60 25.25 -10.75
CA LYS A 482 -34.99 25.70 -11.01
C LYS A 482 -35.71 26.21 -9.75
N ASN A 483 -35.22 25.87 -8.56
CA ASN A 483 -35.94 26.08 -7.31
C ASN A 483 -35.17 26.99 -6.33
N THR A 484 -33.84 27.02 -6.41
CA THR A 484 -32.97 27.56 -5.36
C THR A 484 -31.66 28.08 -5.92
N LYS A 485 -31.07 29.06 -5.22
CA LYS A 485 -29.73 29.59 -5.48
C LYS A 485 -28.84 29.29 -4.28
N ILE A 486 -27.58 28.96 -4.51
CA ILE A 486 -26.56 28.77 -3.47
C ILE A 486 -25.31 29.57 -3.83
N PHE A 487 -24.58 29.98 -2.80
CA PHE A 487 -23.26 30.59 -2.97
C PHE A 487 -22.18 29.56 -2.71
N ALA A 488 -21.24 29.41 -3.64
CA ALA A 488 -20.17 28.42 -3.58
C ALA A 488 -18.84 29.02 -4.03
N TRP A 489 -17.74 28.39 -3.63
CA TRP A 489 -16.40 28.77 -4.03
C TRP A 489 -15.64 27.60 -4.67
N CYS A 490 -14.65 27.89 -5.50
CA CYS A 490 -13.80 26.89 -6.11
C CYS A 490 -12.44 27.47 -6.47
N THR A 491 -11.44 26.60 -6.65
CA THR A 491 -10.06 27.03 -6.90
C THR A 491 -9.30 26.08 -7.80
N GLY A 492 -8.17 26.56 -8.32
CA GLY A 492 -7.24 25.76 -9.13
C GLY A 492 -7.90 25.23 -10.40
N GLN A 493 -7.67 23.95 -10.69
CA GLN A 493 -8.17 23.29 -11.91
C GLN A 493 -9.69 23.41 -12.08
N THR A 494 -10.46 23.26 -11.01
CA THR A 494 -11.94 23.31 -11.08
C THR A 494 -12.44 24.71 -11.45
N ALA A 495 -11.75 25.75 -10.99
CA ALA A 495 -12.07 27.11 -11.39
C ALA A 495 -11.66 27.39 -12.85
N MET A 496 -10.53 26.84 -13.30
CA MET A 496 -10.11 26.91 -14.70
C MET A 496 -11.11 26.19 -15.63
N GLU A 497 -11.66 25.06 -15.22
CA GLU A 497 -12.72 24.34 -15.94
C GLU A 497 -14.04 25.13 -16.00
N LEU A 498 -14.35 25.94 -14.99
CA LEU A 498 -15.53 26.81 -15.01
C LEU A 498 -15.32 28.06 -15.86
N LEU A 499 -14.14 28.68 -15.74
CA LEU A 499 -13.81 29.91 -16.47
C LEU A 499 -13.40 29.65 -17.91
N GLN A 500 -12.93 28.44 -18.28
CA GLN A 500 -12.45 28.10 -19.62
C GLN A 500 -11.25 28.95 -20.09
N ILE A 501 -10.47 29.50 -19.15
CA ILE A 501 -9.24 30.28 -19.35
C ILE A 501 -8.25 29.95 -18.24
N SER A 502 -6.95 29.96 -18.53
CA SER A 502 -5.92 29.71 -17.50
C SER A 502 -5.71 30.93 -16.57
N PRO A 503 -5.18 30.72 -15.34
CA PRO A 503 -4.88 31.81 -14.41
C PRO A 503 -3.89 32.85 -14.95
N ASP A 504 -2.94 32.40 -15.78
CA ASP A 504 -1.90 33.26 -16.35
C ASP A 504 -2.47 34.09 -17.51
N GLU A 505 -3.21 33.47 -18.43
CA GLU A 505 -3.89 34.19 -19.52
C GLU A 505 -4.92 35.19 -18.99
N PHE A 506 -5.67 34.84 -17.95
CA PHE A 506 -6.63 35.77 -17.33
C PHE A 506 -5.93 36.98 -16.69
N TYR A 507 -4.75 36.77 -16.11
CA TYR A 507 -3.98 37.85 -15.50
C TYR A 507 -3.39 38.81 -16.53
N GLU A 508 -3.15 38.35 -17.77
CA GLU A 508 -2.70 39.18 -18.88
C GLU A 508 -3.82 40.04 -19.50
N LEU A 509 -5.08 39.72 -19.24
CA LEU A 509 -6.22 40.54 -19.68
C LEU A 509 -6.22 41.91 -18.99
N SER A 510 -6.76 42.92 -19.67
CA SER A 510 -6.96 44.24 -19.06
C SER A 510 -7.96 44.17 -17.89
N GLU A 511 -7.88 45.10 -16.93
CA GLU A 511 -8.79 45.13 -15.77
C GLU A 511 -10.27 45.16 -16.21
N ASP A 512 -10.59 45.91 -17.27
CA ASP A 512 -11.93 45.98 -17.85
C ASP A 512 -12.37 44.61 -18.40
N GLU A 513 -11.49 43.89 -19.09
CA GLU A 513 -11.77 42.54 -19.61
C GLU A 513 -11.92 41.52 -18.48
N GLN A 514 -11.10 41.60 -17.42
CA GLN A 514 -11.20 40.71 -16.25
C GLN A 514 -12.55 40.86 -15.53
N VAL A 515 -13.10 42.09 -15.47
CA VAL A 515 -14.41 42.37 -14.89
C VAL A 515 -15.56 41.91 -15.81
N MET A 516 -15.39 42.06 -17.12
CA MET A 516 -16.41 41.67 -18.10
C MET A 516 -16.45 40.16 -18.37
N TYR A 517 -15.32 39.47 -18.27
CA TYR A 517 -15.17 38.06 -18.63
C TYR A 517 -16.16 37.14 -17.93
N PRO A 518 -16.38 37.23 -16.59
CA PRO A 518 -17.40 36.44 -15.93
C PRO A 518 -18.76 36.57 -16.61
N SER A 519 -19.18 37.77 -17.01
CA SER A 519 -20.50 38.04 -17.60
C SER A 519 -20.79 37.18 -18.84
N SER A 520 -19.75 36.72 -19.55
CA SER A 520 -19.90 35.82 -20.69
C SER A 520 -20.37 34.40 -20.33
N LEU A 521 -20.17 33.99 -19.07
CA LEU A 521 -20.53 32.67 -18.54
C LEU A 521 -21.94 32.63 -17.93
N GLU A 522 -22.69 33.73 -18.01
CA GLU A 522 -24.05 33.80 -17.48
C GLU A 522 -24.97 32.80 -18.21
N ASN A 523 -25.77 32.07 -17.44
CA ASN A 523 -26.69 31.02 -17.92
C ASN A 523 -26.02 29.78 -18.54
N GLU A 524 -24.69 29.67 -18.50
CA GLU A 524 -24.01 28.43 -18.86
C GLU A 524 -24.35 27.32 -17.86
N ARG A 525 -24.56 26.10 -18.38
CA ARG A 525 -25.00 24.95 -17.58
C ARG A 525 -23.84 24.04 -17.28
N PHE A 526 -23.75 23.61 -16.02
CA PHE A 526 -22.71 22.71 -15.54
C PHE A 526 -23.30 21.58 -14.70
N ILE A 527 -22.61 20.46 -14.67
CA ILE A 527 -22.73 19.44 -13.63
C ILE A 527 -21.59 19.69 -12.66
N VAL A 528 -21.91 19.88 -11.38
CA VAL A 528 -20.93 20.22 -10.35
C VAL A 528 -20.99 19.24 -9.19
N ALA A 529 -19.82 18.93 -8.62
CA ALA A 529 -19.69 18.23 -7.35
C ALA A 529 -19.51 19.25 -6.22
N LEU A 530 -20.41 19.22 -5.25
CA LEU A 530 -20.49 20.15 -4.12
C LEU A 530 -20.22 19.43 -2.81
N VAL A 531 -19.35 20.01 -1.98
CA VAL A 531 -19.04 19.53 -0.64
C VAL A 531 -19.26 20.63 0.40
N ASN A 532 -19.65 20.23 1.61
CA ASN A 532 -19.89 21.16 2.72
C ASN A 532 -18.62 21.32 3.56
N CYS A 533 -18.09 22.54 3.60
CA CYS A 533 -16.82 22.83 4.25
C CYS A 533 -16.98 23.46 5.63
N LYS A 534 -18.21 23.56 6.17
CA LYS A 534 -18.41 24.10 7.52
C LYS A 534 -17.71 23.22 8.55
N ARG A 535 -16.66 23.75 9.17
CA ARG A 535 -16.08 23.16 10.39
C ARG A 535 -17.16 23.20 11.48
N GLN A 536 -17.45 22.05 12.10
CA GLN A 536 -18.17 22.07 13.38
C GLN A 536 -17.24 22.75 14.39
N ALA A 537 -17.66 23.89 14.92
CA ALA A 537 -16.90 24.62 15.93
C ALA A 537 -16.75 23.74 17.17
N VAL A 538 -15.60 23.07 17.30
CA VAL A 538 -15.19 22.45 18.55
C VAL A 538 -14.81 23.60 19.49
N HIS A 539 -15.48 23.68 20.65
CA HIS A 539 -15.14 24.62 21.70
C HIS A 539 -13.66 24.45 22.08
N GLY A 540 -12.82 25.45 21.79
CA GLY A 540 -11.54 25.61 22.48
C GLY A 540 -10.27 25.83 21.65
N SER A 541 -10.27 25.80 20.31
CA SER A 541 -9.05 26.10 19.54
C SER A 541 -9.15 27.45 18.83
N ARG A 542 -8.70 28.49 19.52
CA ARG A 542 -8.21 29.73 18.91
C ARG A 542 -6.81 29.43 18.42
N ASP A 543 -6.64 29.19 17.12
CA ASP A 543 -5.43 29.54 16.33
C ASP A 543 -5.41 28.82 14.98
N SER A 544 -6.35 29.17 14.10
CA SER A 544 -6.16 29.05 12.66
C SER A 544 -7.15 29.98 11.93
N GLN A 545 -7.04 31.28 12.19
CA GLN A 545 -7.82 32.28 11.45
C GLN A 545 -7.20 32.50 10.06
N THR A 546 -7.88 32.01 9.03
CA THR A 546 -8.00 32.76 7.77
C THR A 546 -9.35 33.49 7.83
N PRO A 547 -9.37 34.85 7.93
CA PRO A 547 -10.59 35.62 8.17
C PRO A 547 -11.63 35.62 7.03
N GLU A 548 -11.37 34.93 5.92
CA GLU A 548 -12.23 34.96 4.73
C GLU A 548 -13.17 33.74 4.58
N ALA A 549 -13.08 32.76 5.48
CA ALA A 549 -13.83 31.51 5.41
C ALA A 549 -15.27 31.58 5.98
N ASP A 550 -15.68 32.72 6.55
CA ASP A 550 -16.89 32.78 7.39
C ASP A 550 -18.23 32.96 6.65
N ALA A 551 -18.26 33.17 5.34
CA ALA A 551 -19.52 33.39 4.62
C ALA A 551 -20.00 32.23 3.74
N VAL A 552 -19.10 31.41 3.19
CA VAL A 552 -19.44 30.45 2.11
C VAL A 552 -19.23 29.01 2.56
N SER A 553 -20.32 28.26 2.64
CA SER A 553 -20.30 26.90 3.20
C SER A 553 -20.06 25.77 2.23
N TRP A 554 -20.02 26.08 0.93
CA TRP A 554 -20.00 25.08 -0.14
C TRP A 554 -18.80 25.30 -1.05
N GLU A 555 -18.06 24.23 -1.29
CA GLU A 555 -16.95 24.16 -2.23
C GLU A 555 -17.35 23.34 -3.45
N ILE A 556 -17.02 23.83 -4.64
CA ILE A 556 -17.13 23.06 -5.88
C ILE A 556 -15.80 22.34 -6.09
N THR A 557 -15.83 21.01 -5.96
CA THR A 557 -14.63 20.18 -6.10
C THR A 557 -14.37 19.81 -7.55
N ARG A 558 -15.42 19.65 -8.37
CA ARG A 558 -15.35 19.40 -9.82
C ARG A 558 -16.50 20.04 -10.56
N ALA A 559 -16.25 20.40 -11.82
CA ALA A 559 -17.25 20.95 -12.72
C ALA A 559 -17.10 20.36 -14.13
N LEU A 560 -18.23 20.12 -14.80
CA LEU A 560 -18.28 19.68 -16.18
C LEU A 560 -19.32 20.54 -16.92
N LYS A 561 -18.90 21.17 -18.02
CA LYS A 561 -19.82 21.92 -18.88
C LYS A 561 -20.82 20.97 -19.54
N CYS A 562 -22.10 21.32 -19.46
CA CYS A 562 -23.15 20.60 -20.18
C CYS A 562 -23.12 21.06 -21.64
N GLU A 563 -23.18 20.10 -22.58
CA GLU A 563 -23.50 20.37 -23.98
C GLU A 563 -24.95 20.85 -24.17
#